data_AF-A0A496Y189-F1
#
_entry.id   AF-A0A496Y189-F1
#
_cell.length_a   1.000
_cell.length_b   1.000
_cell.length_c   1.000
_cell.angle_alpha   90.00
_cell.angle_beta   90.00
_cell.angle_gamma   90.00
#
_symmetry.space_group_name_H-M   'P 1'
#
loop_
_entity.id
_entity.type
_entity.pdbx_description
1 polymer ?
#
loop_
_entity_poly.entity_id
_entity_poly.type
_entity_poly.pdbx_seq_one_letter_code
_entity_poly.pdbx_strand_id
1 'polypeptide(L)'
;MGTPQPQIVAVSRSASRGVKKQNIAQGRLISNHGLEGDAHAGNWSRQVSLLAQENIDQVRQRGLEVGPGDFAENLTTRGLELIKLPIGSRLRIG
;
A
#
# COMPACT_ATOMS: atom_id res chain seq x y z
N MET A 1 -11.77 -21.80 -11.03
CA MET A 1 -10.57 -21.32 -10.30
C MET A 1 -11.05 -20.32 -9.27
N GLY A 2 -10.80 -20.55 -7.98
CA GLY A 2 -11.32 -19.69 -6.90
C GLY A 2 -10.71 -18.29 -6.94
N THR A 3 -11.42 -17.30 -6.42
CA THR A 3 -10.89 -15.95 -6.19
C THR A 3 -9.66 -16.05 -5.28
N PRO A 4 -8.50 -15.48 -5.65
CA PRO A 4 -7.32 -15.50 -4.80
C PRO A 4 -7.65 -14.81 -3.47
N GLN A 5 -7.22 -15.40 -2.36
CA GLN A 5 -7.43 -14.78 -1.04
C GLN A 5 -6.69 -13.44 -0.96
N PRO A 6 -7.33 -12.39 -0.39
CA PRO A 6 -6.68 -11.11 -0.17
C PRO A 6 -5.40 -11.27 0.67
N GLN A 7 -4.31 -10.65 0.22
CA GLN A 7 -3.04 -10.68 0.94
C GLN A 7 -2.24 -9.39 0.76
N ILE A 8 -1.31 -9.16 1.69
CA ILE A 8 -0.28 -8.12 1.57
C ILE A 8 0.91 -8.70 0.79
N VAL A 9 1.26 -8.04 -0.30
CA VAL A 9 2.43 -8.36 -1.13
C VAL A 9 3.67 -7.63 -0.61
N ALA A 10 3.50 -6.38 -0.18
CA ALA A 10 4.59 -5.57 0.35
C ALA A 10 4.08 -4.55 1.38
N VAL A 11 4.96 -4.22 2.32
CA VAL A 11 4.83 -3.06 3.20
C VAL A 11 5.96 -2.10 2.86
N SER A 12 5.66 -0.84 2.62
CA SER A 12 6.61 0.14 2.12
C SER A 12 6.55 1.45 2.92
N ARG A 13 7.73 1.98 3.27
CA ARG A 13 7.86 3.29 3.93
C ARG A 13 9.04 4.08 3.40
N SER A 14 9.00 5.40 3.56
CA SER A 14 10.15 6.27 3.32
C SER A 14 10.46 7.07 4.57
N ALA A 15 11.75 7.25 4.89
CA ALA A 15 12.17 8.05 6.04
C ALA A 15 12.00 9.56 5.80
N SER A 16 11.85 9.99 4.55
CA SER A 16 11.67 11.40 4.19
C SER A 16 10.78 11.55 2.95
N ARG A 17 10.18 12.72 2.78
CA ARG A 17 9.33 13.05 1.62
C ARG A 17 10.19 13.18 0.36
N GLY A 18 9.62 12.83 -0.79
CA GLY A 18 10.34 12.85 -2.07
C GLY A 18 11.36 11.72 -2.26
N VAL A 19 11.59 10.89 -1.23
CA VAL A 19 12.43 9.69 -1.33
C VAL A 19 11.56 8.49 -1.66
N LYS A 20 12.07 7.64 -2.56
CA LYS A 20 11.45 6.37 -2.92
C LYS A 20 11.21 5.52 -1.66
N LYS A 21 10.01 4.94 -1.53
CA LYS A 21 9.73 4.03 -0.42
C LYS A 21 10.56 2.76 -0.55
N GLN A 22 10.93 2.21 0.60
CA GLN A 22 11.65 0.94 0.73
C GLN A 22 10.69 -0.10 1.30
N ASN A 23 10.78 -1.32 0.77
CA ASN A 23 10.03 -2.45 1.29
C ASN A 23 10.64 -2.91 2.62
N ILE A 24 9.78 -3.13 3.61
CA ILE A 24 10.11 -3.61 4.94
C ILE A 24 9.41 -4.94 5.19
N ALA A 25 10.00 -5.80 6.02
CA ALA A 25 9.44 -7.11 6.33
C ALA A 25 8.10 -7.01 7.10
N GLN A 26 7.97 -5.98 7.93
CA GLN A 26 6.78 -5.72 8.74
C GLN A 26 6.70 -4.23 9.09
N GLY A 27 5.50 -3.76 9.42
CA GLY A 27 5.25 -2.39 9.82
C GLY A 27 4.19 -2.31 10.91
N ARG A 28 4.20 -1.21 11.67
CA ARG A 28 3.22 -0.94 12.73
C ARG A 28 2.29 0.20 12.29
N LEU A 29 0.99 -0.06 12.27
CA LEU A 29 -0.01 0.98 12.08
C LEU A 29 -0.35 1.60 13.45
N ILE A 30 -0.18 2.90 13.55
CA ILE A 30 -0.46 3.68 14.75
C ILE A 30 -1.75 4.48 14.52
N SER A 31 -2.71 4.31 15.43
CA SER A 31 -4.00 5.02 15.40
C SER A 31 -3.80 6.53 15.27
N ASN A 32 -4.55 7.16 14.36
CA ASN A 32 -4.50 8.60 14.07
C ASN A 32 -3.12 9.13 13.61
N HIS A 33 -2.24 8.24 13.12
CA HIS A 33 -0.91 8.60 12.69
C HIS A 33 -0.53 7.93 11.36
N GLY A 34 -0.77 6.63 11.20
CA GLY A 34 -0.42 5.89 9.98
C GLY A 34 0.70 4.88 10.21
N LEU A 35 1.51 4.61 9.18
CA LEU A 35 2.61 3.65 9.26
C LEU A 35 3.82 4.24 10.01
N GLU A 36 4.27 3.58 11.07
CA GLU A 36 5.40 4.02 11.90
C GLU A 36 6.68 4.27 11.08
N GLY A 37 7.21 5.49 11.22
CA GLY A 37 8.43 5.93 10.55
C GLY A 37 8.28 6.20 9.05
N ASP A 38 7.05 6.28 8.53
CA ASP A 38 6.81 6.80 7.19
C ASP A 38 6.73 8.33 7.17
N ALA A 39 7.34 8.95 6.15
CA ALA A 39 7.38 10.40 6.00
C ALA A 39 6.01 11.06 5.75
N HIS A 40 5.00 10.26 5.42
CA HIS A 40 3.62 10.69 5.22
C HIS A 40 2.73 10.38 6.43
N ALA A 41 3.26 9.76 7.48
CA ALA A 41 2.52 9.60 8.73
C ALA A 41 2.31 10.94 9.43
N GLY A 42 1.20 11.06 10.18
CA GLY A 42 0.82 12.26 10.91
C GLY A 42 -0.69 12.38 11.11
N ASN A 43 -1.09 13.49 11.75
CA ASN A 43 -2.50 13.78 12.01
C ASN A 43 -3.17 14.44 10.80
N TRP A 44 -3.51 13.63 9.80
CA TRP A 44 -4.24 14.06 8.59
C TRP A 44 -5.07 12.90 8.03
N SER A 45 -5.81 13.12 6.94
CA SER A 45 -6.78 12.14 6.41
C SER A 45 -6.18 11.01 5.57
N ARG A 46 -4.94 11.13 5.09
CA ARG A 46 -4.29 10.15 4.18
C ARG A 46 -3.15 9.41 4.88
N GLN A 47 -3.46 8.77 6.01
CA GLN A 47 -2.47 8.18 6.93
C GLN A 47 -1.81 6.90 6.39
N VAL A 48 -2.54 6.13 5.59
CA VAL A 48 -2.07 4.87 4.99
C VAL A 48 -2.58 4.81 3.56
N SER A 49 -1.68 4.54 2.61
CA SER A 49 -2.02 4.33 1.20
C SER A 49 -1.95 2.86 0.81
N LEU A 50 -2.92 2.41 0.01
CA LEU A 50 -2.99 1.05 -0.52
C LEU A 50 -2.94 1.11 -2.05
N LEU A 51 -2.29 0.11 -2.68
CA LEU A 51 -2.34 -0.10 -4.12
C LEU A 51 -2.45 -1.60 -4.42
N ALA A 52 -3.24 -1.98 -5.41
CA ALA A 52 -3.34 -3.38 -5.81
C ALA A 52 -2.20 -3.75 -6.76
N GLN A 53 -1.62 -4.93 -6.57
CA GLN A 53 -0.59 -5.51 -7.42
C GLN A 53 -1.08 -5.61 -8.87
N GLU A 54 -2.37 -5.89 -9.06
CA GLU A 54 -3.04 -5.93 -10.34
C GLU A 54 -2.91 -4.59 -11.09
N ASN A 55 -2.88 -3.46 -10.40
CA ASN A 55 -2.62 -2.15 -11.03
C ASN A 55 -1.14 -1.98 -11.41
N ILE A 56 -0.21 -2.42 -10.57
CA ILE A 56 1.23 -2.39 -10.87
C ILE A 56 1.53 -3.25 -12.11
N ASP A 57 0.92 -4.44 -12.19
CA ASP A 57 1.11 -5.36 -13.31
C ASP A 57 0.57 -4.78 -14.62
N GLN A 58 -0.55 -4.06 -14.59
CA GLN A 58 -1.05 -3.31 -15.75
C GLN A 58 -0.06 -2.24 -16.23
N VAL A 59 0.61 -1.55 -15.31
CA VAL A 59 1.61 -0.53 -15.67
C VAL A 59 2.88 -1.21 -16.24
N ARG A 60 3.30 -2.34 -15.67
CA ARG A 60 4.40 -3.17 -16.21
C ARG A 60 4.12 -3.68 -17.62
N GLN A 61 2.89 -4.12 -17.90
CA GLN A 61 2.48 -4.55 -19.23
C GLN A 61 2.58 -3.43 -20.29
N ARG A 62 2.56 -2.16 -19.85
CA ARG A 62 2.80 -0.99 -20.73
C ARG A 62 4.29 -0.66 -20.91
N GLY A 63 5.19 -1.50 -20.39
CA GLY A 63 6.64 -1.38 -20.58
C GLY A 63 7.38 -0.59 -19.51
N LEU A 64 6.73 -0.23 -18.39
CA LEU A 64 7.39 0.48 -17.30
C LEU A 64 8.02 -0.50 -16.29
N GLU A 65 9.27 -0.24 -15.91
CA GLU A 65 9.94 -0.91 -14.78
C GLU A 65 9.51 -0.27 -13.45
N VAL A 66 8.41 -0.77 -12.89
CA VAL A 66 7.88 -0.33 -11.60
C VAL A 66 7.63 -1.53 -10.68
N GLY A 67 7.63 -1.30 -9.38
CA GLY A 67 7.30 -2.32 -8.38
C GLY A 67 6.57 -1.76 -7.15
N PRO A 68 6.28 -2.64 -6.18
CA PRO A 68 5.73 -2.24 -4.90
C PRO A 68 6.52 -1.10 -4.24
N GLY A 69 5.82 -0.05 -3.82
CA GLY A 69 6.36 1.17 -3.20
C GLY A 69 6.67 2.30 -4.18
N ASP A 70 6.73 2.02 -5.49
CA ASP A 70 7.11 3.01 -6.52
C ASP A 70 6.03 4.07 -6.74
N PHE A 71 4.78 3.76 -6.36
CA PHE A 71 3.65 4.68 -6.42
C PHE A 71 3.39 5.37 -5.08
N ALA A 72 4.36 5.30 -4.16
CA ALA A 72 4.26 5.83 -2.81
C ALA A 72 3.10 5.24 -1.98
N GLU A 73 2.68 4.01 -2.29
CA GLU A 73 1.77 3.26 -1.44
C GLU A 73 2.48 2.74 -0.17
N ASN A 74 1.76 2.58 0.93
CA ASN A 74 2.28 1.88 2.10
C ASN A 74 2.09 0.38 2.01
N LEU A 75 0.97 -0.06 1.44
CA LEU A 75 0.59 -1.46 1.38
C LEU A 75 0.25 -1.83 -0.07
N THR A 76 1.01 -2.76 -0.63
CA THR A 76 0.62 -3.39 -1.89
C THR A 76 -0.21 -4.62 -1.59
N THR A 77 -1.44 -4.68 -2.08
CA THR A 77 -2.38 -5.80 -1.86
C THR A 77 -2.51 -6.67 -3.11
N ARG A 78 -2.96 -7.91 -2.98
CA ARG A 78 -3.41 -8.75 -4.10
C ARG A 78 -4.74 -9.40 -3.77
N GLY A 79 -5.60 -9.60 -4.78
CA GLY A 79 -6.90 -10.27 -4.60
C GLY A 79 -7.96 -9.40 -3.92
N LEU A 80 -7.75 -8.08 -3.86
CA LEU A 80 -8.69 -7.11 -3.28
C LEU A 80 -8.99 -6.00 -4.29
N GLU A 81 -10.26 -5.85 -4.66
CA GLU A 81 -10.71 -4.76 -5.53
C GLU A 81 -10.86 -3.44 -4.76
N LEU A 82 -9.73 -2.80 -4.44
CA LEU A 82 -9.67 -1.59 -3.60
C LEU A 82 -10.62 -0.48 -4.07
N ILE A 83 -10.75 -0.29 -5.39
CA ILE A 83 -11.60 0.77 -5.96
C ILE A 83 -13.10 0.58 -5.72
N LYS A 84 -13.53 -0.65 -5.39
CA LYS A 84 -14.92 -0.97 -5.10
C LYS A 84 -15.27 -0.83 -3.62
N LEU A 85 -14.29 -0.55 -2.76
CA LEU A 85 -14.52 -0.40 -1.33
C LEU A 85 -15.24 0.94 -1.06
N PRO A 86 -16.43 0.92 -0.44
CA PRO A 86 -17.10 2.15 -0.04
C PRO A 86 -16.34 2.87 1.08
N ILE A 87 -16.53 4.19 1.18
CA ILE A 87 -16.07 4.97 2.33
C ILE A 87 -16.68 4.36 3.61
N GLY A 88 -15.84 4.21 4.64
CA GLY A 88 -16.21 3.55 5.90
C GLY A 88 -15.95 2.04 5.93
N SER A 89 -15.46 1.46 4.83
CA SER A 89 -14.97 0.07 4.82
C SER A 89 -13.92 -0.16 5.91
N ARG A 90 -14.04 -1.29 6.62
CA ARG A 90 -13.09 -1.71 7.65
C ARG A 90 -12.28 -2.89 7.16
N LEU A 91 -10.96 -2.74 7.15
CA LEU A 91 -10.01 -3.78 6.77
C LEU A 91 -9.25 -4.24 8.01
N ARG A 92 -8.98 -5.54 8.11
CA ARG A 92 -8.07 -6.13 9.10
C ARG A 92 -6.84 -6.67 8.38
N ILE A 93 -5.66 -6.34 8.87
CA ILE A 93 -4.37 -6.67 8.26
C ILE A 93 -3.41 -7.09 9.38
N GLY A 94 -2.77 -8.24 9.23
CA GLY A 94 -1.98 -8.88 10.30
C GLY A 94 -2.83 -9.83 11.14
#